data_AF-A0A1Q6LHK1-F1
#
_entry.id   AF-A0A1Q6LHK1-F1
#
_cell.length_a   1.000
_cell.length_b   1.000
_cell.length_c   1.000
_cell.angle_alpha   90.00
_cell.angle_beta   90.00
_cell.angle_gamma   90.00
#
_symmetry.space_group_name_H-M   'P 1'
#
loop_
_entity.id
_entity.type
_entity.pdbx_description
1 polymer ?
#
loop_
_entity_poly.entity_id
_entity_poly.type
_entity_poly.pdbx_seq_one_letter_code
_entity_poly.pdbx_strand_id
1 'polypeptide(L)' 'MSYAIIRNAKYKRENLKGIYRHNERRNKNYSNKNIYKEKSYLNYSLKDTQFTYEKEFDRIKK' A
#
# COMPACT_ATOMS: atom_id res chain seq x y z
N MET A 1 3.54 28.67 -0.34
CA MET A 1 4.88 28.05 -0.40
C MET A 1 4.69 26.56 -0.23
N SER A 2 5.15 25.74 -1.18
CA SER A 2 5.04 24.27 -1.09
C SER A 2 6.40 23.68 -0.70
N TYR A 3 6.40 22.61 0.09
CA TYR A 3 7.61 21.93 0.55
C TYR A 3 7.65 20.50 0.01
N ALA A 4 8.86 20.00 -0.27
CA ALA A 4 9.06 18.58 -0.52
C ALA A 4 9.00 17.81 0.81
N ILE A 5 8.24 16.71 0.85
CA ILE A 5 8.14 15.84 2.03
C ILE A 5 8.66 14.45 1.63
N ILE A 6 9.81 14.05 2.19
CA ILE A 6 10.41 12.73 1.98
C ILE A 6 10.65 12.09 3.35
N ARG A 7 9.98 10.96 3.61
CA ARG A 7 10.14 10.17 4.86
C ARG A 7 10.04 8.69 4.55
N ASN A 8 10.96 7.90 5.12
CA ASN A 8 10.98 6.45 4.94
C ASN A 8 10.54 5.75 6.23
N ALA A 9 9.87 4.61 6.09
CA ALA A 9 9.52 3.71 7.19
C ALA A 9 10.14 2.32 6.96
N LYS A 10 10.65 1.71 8.03
CA LYS A 10 11.12 0.31 7.98
C LYS A 10 9.94 -0.61 8.25
N TYR A 11 9.74 -1.60 7.39
CA TYR A 11 8.70 -2.62 7.56
C TYR A 11 9.32 -3.99 7.74
N LYS A 12 8.83 -4.72 8.75
CA LYS A 12 9.10 -6.16 8.86
C LYS A 12 8.16 -6.91 7.92
N ARG A 13 8.56 -8.13 7.57
CA ARG A 13 7.79 -9.03 6.69
C ARG A 13 6.32 -9.16 7.11
N GLU A 14 6.07 -9.36 8.41
CA GLU A 14 4.72 -9.51 8.99
C GLU A 14 3.82 -8.28 8.76
N ASN A 15 4.39 -7.08 8.62
CA ASN A 15 3.62 -5.86 8.36
C ASN A 15 3.12 -5.79 6.92
N LEU A 16 3.80 -6.46 5.97
CA LEU A 16 3.55 -6.34 4.53
C LEU A 16 2.13 -6.77 4.15
N LYS A 17 1.56 -7.76 4.84
CA LYS A 17 0.18 -8.21 4.58
C LYS A 17 -0.84 -7.12 4.86
N GLY A 18 -0.69 -6.38 5.96
CA GLY A 18 -1.59 -5.28 6.32
C GLY A 18 -1.44 -4.10 5.35
N ILE A 19 -0.19 -3.75 5.02
CA ILE A 19 0.14 -2.65 4.11
C ILE A 19 -0.41 -2.94 2.72
N TYR A 20 -0.21 -4.15 2.19
CA TYR A 20 -0.77 -4.59 0.91
C TYR A 20 -2.28 -4.40 0.85
N ARG A 21 -3.02 -4.91 1.86
CA ARG A 21 -4.48 -4.79 1.86
C ARG A 21 -4.95 -3.33 1.91
N HIS A 22 -4.22 -2.48 2.63
CA HIS A 22 -4.55 -1.07 2.73
C HIS A 22 -4.25 -0.30 1.42
N ASN A 23 -3.08 -0.51 0.83
CA ASN A 23 -2.65 0.17 -0.40
C ASN A 23 -3.50 -0.25 -1.61
N GLU A 24 -3.71 -1.55 -1.78
CA GLU A 24 -4.55 -2.12 -2.85
C GLU A 24 -6.06 -1.96 -2.60
N ARG A 25 -6.43 -1.19 -1.59
CA ARG A 25 -7.81 -0.91 -1.19
C ARG A 25 -8.72 -2.13 -0.98
N ARG A 26 -8.17 -3.28 -0.57
CA ARG A 26 -8.89 -4.56 -0.42
C ARG A 26 -9.72 -4.70 0.87
N ASN A 27 -9.68 -3.71 1.76
CA ASN A 27 -10.49 -3.75 2.97
C ASN A 27 -11.92 -3.26 2.67
N LYS A 28 -12.92 -3.91 3.29
CA LYS A 28 -14.33 -3.52 3.13
C LYS A 28 -14.63 -2.21 3.85
N ASN A 29 -14.12 -2.09 5.09
CA ASN A 29 -14.32 -0.96 5.99
C ASN A 29 -12.96 -0.37 6.37
N TYR A 30 -12.87 0.97 6.40
CA TYR A 30 -11.69 1.70 6.85
C TYR A 30 -12.04 2.46 8.12
N SER A 31 -11.20 2.37 9.14
CA SER A 31 -11.30 3.22 10.33
C SER A 31 -10.87 4.67 10.06
N ASN A 32 -10.02 4.88 9.05
CA ASN A 32 -9.60 6.21 8.63
C ASN A 32 -10.72 6.92 7.87
N LYS A 33 -11.31 7.92 8.53
CA LYS A 33 -12.43 8.74 8.01
C LYS A 33 -12.08 9.56 6.77
N ASN A 34 -10.80 9.75 6.47
CA ASN A 34 -10.33 10.55 5.33
C ASN A 34 -10.22 9.75 4.02
N ILE A 35 -10.54 8.45 4.03
CA ILE A 35 -10.55 7.63 2.82
C ILE A 35 -11.95 7.66 2.20
N TYR A 36 -12.08 8.33 1.06
CA TYR A 36 -13.29 8.32 0.25
C TYR A 36 -13.31 7.11 -0.66
N LYS A 37 -14.06 6.06 -0.28
CA LYS A 37 -14.11 4.80 -1.03
C LYS A 37 -14.56 5.01 -2.48
N GLU A 38 -15.51 5.92 -2.70
CA GLU A 38 -16.03 6.27 -4.02
C GLU A 38 -14.96 6.80 -4.98
N LYS A 39 -13.87 7.40 -4.47
CA LYS A 39 -12.77 7.92 -5.29
C LYS A 39 -11.64 6.91 -5.49
N SER A 40 -11.78 5.68 -4.98
CA SER A 40 -10.70 4.68 -5.03
C SER A 40 -10.33 4.25 -6.45
N TYR A 41 -11.26 4.38 -7.41
CA TYR A 41 -11.01 4.10 -8.82
C TYR A 41 -10.00 5.05 -9.46
N LEU A 42 -9.74 6.21 -8.84
CA LEU A 42 -8.74 7.17 -9.30
C LEU A 42 -7.31 6.80 -8.85
N ASN A 43 -7.18 5.86 -7.90
CA ASN A 43 -5.86 5.39 -7.47
C ASN A 43 -5.23 4.54 -8.57
N TYR A 44 -3.91 4.66 -8.70
CA TYR A 44 -3.13 3.87 -9.65
C TYR A 44 -1.78 3.50 -9.04
N SER A 45 -1.19 2.43 -9.57
CA SER A 45 0.15 1.99 -9.23
C SER A 45 1.09 2.30 -10.38
N LEU A 46 2.26 2.88 -10.10
CA LEU A 46 3.31 3.05 -11.10
C LEU A 46 3.99 1.72 -11.45
N LYS A 47 3.93 0.78 -10.51
CA LYS A 47 4.42 -0.59 -10.67
C LYS A 47 3.38 -1.53 -10.07
N ASP A 48 2.77 -2.33 -10.91
CA ASP A 48 1.81 -3.33 -10.47
C ASP A 48 2.51 -4.52 -9.80
N THR A 49 1.83 -5.07 -8.79
CA THR A 49 2.28 -6.28 -8.10
C THR A 49 1.42 -7.45 -8.52
N GLN A 50 2.05 -8.55 -8.93
CA GLN A 50 1.34 -9.77 -9.31
C GLN A 50 0.84 -10.53 -8.08
N PHE A 51 1.62 -10.51 -7.01
CA PHE A 51 1.29 -11.15 -5.74
C PHE A 51 1.20 -10.15 -4.59
N THR A 52 0.90 -10.64 -3.37
CA THR A 52 1.00 -9.82 -2.16
C THR A 52 2.42 -9.30 -1.97
N TYR A 53 2.58 -8.16 -1.31
CA TYR A 53 3.91 -7.57 -1.07
C TYR A 53 4.87 -8.53 -0.35
N GLU A 54 4.37 -9.40 0.52
CA GLU A 54 5.18 -10.44 1.17
C GLU A 54 5.75 -11.46 0.16
N LYS A 55 4.91 -11.96 -0.76
CA LYS A 55 5.33 -12.93 -1.79
C LYS A 55 6.25 -12.29 -2.83
N GLU A 56 5.97 -11.04 -3.18
CA GLU A 56 6.85 -10.25 -4.06
C GLU A 56 8.22 -10.04 -3.42
N PHE A 57 8.26 -9.72 -2.13
CA PHE A 57 9.51 -9.61 -1.38
C PHE A 57 10.31 -10.92 -1.42
N ASP A 58 9.66 -12.06 -1.20
CA ASP A 58 10.32 -13.37 -1.31
C ASP A 58 10.86 -13.67 -2.70
N ARG A 59 10.12 -13.29 -3.73
CA ARG A 59 10.52 -13.47 -5.12
C ARG A 59 11.77 -12.65 -5.44
N ILE A 60 11.86 -11.43 -4.92
CA ILE A 60 12.99 -10.50 -5.15
C ILE A 60 14.20 -10.86 -4.29
N LYS A 61 13.99 -11.43 -3.11
CA LYS A 61 15.08 -11.82 -2.19
C LYS A 61 15.90 -13.00 -2.72
N LYS A 62 15.30 -13.88 -3.54
CA LYS A 62 15.99 -15.00 -4.19
C LYS A 62 17.04 -14.50 -5.19
#